data_AF-A0A8H8S651-F1
#
_entry.id   AF-A0A8H8S651-F1
#
_cell.length_a   1.000
_cell.length_b   1.000
_cell.length_c   1.000
_cell.angle_alpha   90.00
_cell.angle_beta   90.00
_cell.angle_gamma   90.00
#
_symmetry.space_group_name_H-M   'P 1'
#
loop_
_entity.id
_entity.type
_entity.pdbx_description
1 polymer ?
#
loop_
_entity_poly.entity_id
_entity_poly.type
_entity_poly.pdbx_seq_one_letter_code
_entity_poly.pdbx_strand_id
1 'polypeptide(L)'
;MSTSPLDSFKISPPLLNSSNPWATTEADLSALYSCPYTGAVTIRTSLWSGFSQHPSTHQYTFFSSSLGHATTDIDTSGAEGRGAVRELEGNSLNTLGYSPIPFETYIAMLVRMNDAGILNNPTPKPFIVSVTGTADEVGLCYTFMAKTLHERKAGGLQLMMEINLSCPNIPDKPPPAYDSKSLVESSEIPKLRRELQDGAMLANPQNRRYINAIGKAKSLVESDGYPPLHVGIKTPPYTYPGQFRALIEALEASETLDSCPISFITATNTLGSCLVLREDGKPALGSANGEGIGGMAGEAIHALSLGNVKTIRTMLNASKHAEIRKIAIIGIGGIIIIGTATDDKEFLSVTRKEQPISEPTTIPYPYISSQLKTSSELLETADIEQLTPQASTNQSSTMSALNDFAAAHQADHTPRSPSHCCR
;
A
#
# COMPACT_ATOMS: atom_id res chain seq x y z
N MET A 1 28.79 20.35 -5.77
CA MET A 1 28.86 20.18 -4.30
C MET A 1 28.14 18.89 -3.98
N SER A 2 28.77 17.99 -3.23
CA SER A 2 28.17 16.69 -2.89
C SER A 2 26.94 16.91 -2.01
N THR A 3 25.77 16.45 -2.48
CA THR A 3 24.55 16.36 -1.70
C THR A 3 24.83 15.47 -0.49
N SER A 4 24.74 15.99 0.73
CA SER A 4 24.75 15.11 1.90
C SER A 4 23.53 14.19 1.80
N PRO A 5 23.71 12.86 1.74
CA PRO A 5 22.58 11.95 1.69
C PRO A 5 21.71 12.19 2.92
N LEU A 6 20.37 12.16 2.74
CA LEU A 6 19.43 12.17 3.86
C LEU A 6 19.79 11.02 4.81
N ASP A 7 19.90 11.33 6.11
CA ASP A 7 20.12 10.31 7.13
C ASP A 7 19.01 9.26 7.09
N SER A 8 19.33 8.02 7.46
CA SER A 8 18.29 6.99 7.60
C SER A 8 17.27 7.40 8.67
N PHE A 9 15.99 7.23 8.41
CA PHE A 9 14.94 7.50 9.38
C PHE A 9 14.50 6.23 10.13
N LYS A 10 13.93 6.42 11.33
CA LYS A 10 13.31 5.34 12.12
C LYS A 10 11.95 5.80 12.63
N ILE A 11 10.93 4.96 12.42
CA ILE A 11 9.60 5.14 13.00
C ILE A 11 9.54 4.33 14.30
N SER A 12 9.24 5.00 15.42
CA SER A 12 9.20 4.38 16.74
C SER A 12 8.05 4.93 17.57
N PRO A 13 7.13 4.08 18.09
CA PRO A 13 7.01 2.63 17.81
C PRO A 13 6.80 2.33 16.31
N PRO A 14 7.12 1.12 15.80
CA PRO A 14 7.06 0.79 14.37
C PRO A 14 5.63 0.50 13.89
N LEU A 15 4.68 1.31 14.34
CA LEU A 15 3.27 1.24 14.00
C LEU A 15 2.81 2.63 13.58
N LEU A 16 1.97 2.70 12.56
CA LEU A 16 1.36 3.91 12.04
C LEU A 16 0.06 3.54 11.36
N ASN A 17 -0.82 4.52 11.20
CA ASN A 17 -2.00 4.33 10.36
C ASN A 17 -1.59 4.31 8.88
N SER A 18 -2.33 3.56 8.07
CA SER A 18 -2.32 3.73 6.62
C SER A 18 -3.08 5.02 6.24
N SER A 19 -2.84 5.57 5.05
CA SER A 19 -3.74 6.61 4.48
C SER A 19 -5.17 6.07 4.38
N ASN A 20 -6.12 6.66 5.13
CA ASN A 20 -7.49 6.19 5.31
C ASN A 20 -8.46 7.32 5.76
N PRO A 21 -9.80 7.08 5.81
CA PRO A 21 -10.77 8.11 6.21
C PRO A 21 -10.62 8.70 7.61
N TRP A 22 -10.10 7.95 8.58
CA TRP A 22 -9.77 8.41 9.94
C TRP A 22 -8.42 9.12 10.03
N ALA A 23 -7.94 9.68 8.92
CA ALA A 23 -6.79 10.56 8.84
C ALA A 23 -7.12 11.79 7.99
N THR A 24 -8.38 12.25 8.04
CA THR A 24 -8.89 13.29 7.16
C THR A 24 -8.88 14.66 7.83
N THR A 25 -9.44 14.77 9.03
CA THR A 25 -9.66 16.04 9.73
C THR A 25 -8.54 16.37 10.72
N GLU A 26 -8.47 17.63 11.19
CA GLU A 26 -7.51 18.02 12.24
C GLU A 26 -7.72 17.21 13.53
N ALA A 27 -8.97 16.87 13.87
CA ALA A 27 -9.29 16.02 15.01
C ALA A 27 -8.76 14.58 14.84
N ASP A 28 -8.93 14.00 13.65
CA ASP A 28 -8.37 12.68 13.31
C ASP A 28 -6.85 12.68 13.44
N LEU A 29 -6.20 13.67 12.83
CA LEU A 29 -4.74 13.78 12.84
C LEU A 29 -4.19 14.03 14.24
N SER A 30 -4.88 14.85 15.05
CA SER A 30 -4.54 15.05 16.45
C SER A 30 -4.66 13.75 17.25
N ALA A 31 -5.76 13.00 17.09
CA ALA A 31 -5.96 11.73 17.79
C ALA A 31 -4.88 10.70 17.42
N LEU A 32 -4.57 10.57 16.12
CA LEU A 32 -3.50 9.69 15.64
C LEU A 32 -2.13 10.11 16.13
N TYR A 33 -1.83 11.41 16.18
CA TYR A 33 -0.57 11.94 16.68
C TYR A 33 -0.41 11.73 18.18
N SER A 34 -1.48 11.91 18.96
CA SER A 34 -1.47 11.71 20.41
C SER A 34 -1.46 10.24 20.83
N CYS A 35 -1.85 9.30 19.95
CA CYS A 35 -1.84 7.87 20.26
C CYS A 35 -0.43 7.36 20.62
N PRO A 36 -0.16 6.82 21.82
CA PRO A 36 1.20 6.43 22.23
C PRO A 36 1.77 5.26 21.41
N TYR A 37 0.91 4.54 20.69
CA TYR A 37 1.26 3.36 19.91
C TYR A 37 1.60 3.67 18.46
N THR A 38 1.41 4.91 17.98
CA THR A 38 1.85 5.32 16.64
C THR A 38 3.22 5.98 16.72
N GLY A 39 4.14 5.64 15.83
CA GLY A 39 5.43 6.33 15.65
C GLY A 39 5.42 7.35 14.51
N ALA A 40 4.40 7.32 13.65
CA ALA A 40 4.18 8.26 12.55
C ALA A 40 2.68 8.35 12.25
N VAL A 41 2.26 9.40 11.53
CA VAL A 41 0.87 9.60 11.11
C VAL A 41 0.81 9.82 9.61
N THR A 42 0.07 8.98 8.89
CA THR A 42 -0.14 9.17 7.44
C THR A 42 -1.46 9.88 7.20
N ILE A 43 -1.48 11.02 6.51
CA ILE A 43 -2.76 11.67 6.17
C ILE A 43 -3.52 10.85 5.12
N ARG A 44 -4.83 11.09 5.00
CA ARG A 44 -5.58 10.63 3.81
C ARG A 44 -4.98 11.23 2.55
N THR A 45 -4.76 10.39 1.54
CA THR A 45 -4.13 10.80 0.28
C THR A 45 -4.90 11.98 -0.33
N SER A 46 -4.22 13.09 -0.60
CA SER A 46 -4.81 14.32 -1.11
C SER A 46 -4.33 14.65 -2.53
N LEU A 47 -5.18 15.35 -3.27
CA LEU A 47 -4.87 16.00 -4.55
C LEU A 47 -4.59 17.48 -4.31
N TRP A 48 -3.89 18.14 -5.24
CA TRP A 48 -3.64 19.58 -5.16
C TRP A 48 -4.94 20.38 -4.87
N SER A 49 -5.97 20.11 -5.67
CA SER A 49 -7.29 20.78 -5.58
C SER A 49 -8.32 20.03 -4.72
N GLY A 50 -7.94 18.96 -4.03
CA GLY A 50 -8.88 18.06 -3.34
C GLY A 50 -9.67 17.18 -4.30
N PHE A 51 -10.44 16.25 -3.74
CA PHE A 51 -11.22 15.26 -4.49
C PHE A 51 -12.73 15.49 -4.36
N SER A 52 -13.43 15.45 -5.48
CA SER A 52 -14.89 15.57 -5.49
C SER A 52 -15.54 14.26 -5.05
N GLN A 53 -15.67 14.06 -3.73
CA GLN A 53 -16.33 12.88 -3.17
C GLN A 53 -17.85 12.98 -3.22
N HIS A 54 -18.50 11.82 -3.24
CA HIS A 54 -19.94 11.66 -3.25
C HIS A 54 -20.31 10.39 -2.47
N PRO A 55 -21.20 10.46 -1.47
CA PRO A 55 -21.49 9.35 -0.55
C PRO A 55 -22.14 8.13 -1.22
N SER A 56 -22.77 8.28 -2.38
CA SER A 56 -23.36 7.14 -3.11
C SER A 56 -22.36 6.31 -3.91
N THR A 57 -21.17 6.86 -4.21
CA THR A 57 -20.17 6.20 -5.07
C THR A 57 -18.85 5.96 -4.36
N HIS A 58 -18.52 6.79 -3.37
CA HIS A 58 -17.30 6.71 -2.56
C HIS A 58 -17.65 6.19 -1.18
N GLN A 59 -17.51 4.87 -1.04
CA GLN A 59 -18.09 4.14 0.07
C GLN A 59 -17.08 3.18 0.68
N TYR A 60 -17.34 2.74 1.90
CA TYR A 60 -16.66 1.58 2.47
C TYR A 60 -17.60 0.77 3.35
N THR A 61 -17.36 -0.53 3.41
CA THR A 61 -18.00 -1.44 4.37
C THR A 61 -16.94 -2.29 5.05
N PHE A 62 -17.30 -2.85 6.19
CA PHE A 62 -16.58 -3.92 6.84
C PHE A 62 -17.28 -5.26 6.59
N PHE A 63 -16.52 -6.35 6.68
CA PHE A 63 -17.04 -7.71 6.56
C PHE A 63 -16.14 -8.73 7.25
N SER A 64 -16.71 -9.90 7.57
CA SER A 64 -15.97 -11.05 8.08
C SER A 64 -15.80 -12.10 7.00
N SER A 65 -14.58 -12.64 6.84
CA SER A 65 -14.34 -13.78 5.95
C SER A 65 -15.13 -15.02 6.37
N SER A 66 -15.44 -15.17 7.66
CA SER A 66 -16.23 -16.29 8.16
C SER A 66 -17.71 -16.21 7.78
N LEU A 67 -18.26 -15.00 7.64
CA LEU A 67 -19.63 -14.79 7.21
C LEU A 67 -19.77 -14.76 5.68
N GLY A 68 -18.72 -14.38 4.97
CA GLY A 68 -18.70 -14.35 3.50
C GLY A 68 -19.54 -13.23 2.86
N HIS A 69 -20.15 -12.36 3.67
CA HIS A 69 -20.94 -11.22 3.22
C HIS A 69 -20.73 -10.01 4.14
N ALA A 70 -20.99 -8.81 3.62
CA ALA A 70 -21.08 -7.59 4.41
C ALA A 70 -22.41 -7.60 5.18
N THR A 71 -22.33 -7.27 6.47
CA THR A 71 -23.49 -7.37 7.35
C THR A 71 -24.16 -6.02 7.62
N THR A 72 -23.56 -4.92 7.17
CA THR A 72 -24.05 -3.56 7.36
C THR A 72 -24.50 -2.95 6.04
N ASP A 73 -25.56 -2.14 6.11
CA ASP A 73 -25.91 -1.24 5.03
C ASP A 73 -25.01 0.00 5.05
N ILE A 74 -24.81 0.60 3.87
CA ILE A 74 -24.06 1.83 3.72
C ILE A 74 -24.96 3.02 4.07
N ASP A 75 -24.56 3.77 5.10
CA ASP A 75 -25.15 5.08 5.37
C ASP A 75 -24.59 6.11 4.38
N THR A 76 -25.48 6.70 3.59
CA THR A 76 -25.16 7.75 2.59
C THR A 76 -25.70 9.13 2.98
N SER A 77 -26.26 9.27 4.18
CA SER A 77 -26.79 10.54 4.69
C SER A 77 -25.69 11.54 5.06
N GLY A 78 -24.48 11.03 5.34
CA GLY A 78 -23.30 11.83 5.67
C GLY A 78 -22.48 12.28 4.46
N ALA A 79 -21.28 12.82 4.74
CA ALA A 79 -20.35 13.27 3.72
C ALA A 79 -19.68 12.13 2.92
N GLU A 80 -19.77 10.89 3.43
CA GLU A 80 -19.17 9.69 2.85
C GLU A 80 -20.14 8.52 3.02
N GLY A 81 -20.06 7.53 2.13
CA GLY A 81 -20.81 6.28 2.29
C GLY A 81 -20.14 5.38 3.32
N ARG A 82 -20.73 5.26 4.51
CA ARG A 82 -20.10 4.56 5.63
C ARG A 82 -20.90 3.34 6.07
N GLY A 83 -20.28 2.16 5.99
CA GLY A 83 -20.73 0.98 6.73
C GLY A 83 -20.40 1.13 8.22
N ALA A 84 -21.26 0.60 9.08
CA ALA A 84 -20.99 0.59 10.51
C ALA A 84 -19.80 -0.33 10.85
N VAL A 85 -19.04 0.02 11.89
CA VAL A 85 -17.99 -0.86 12.42
C VAL A 85 -18.65 -1.91 13.30
N ARG A 86 -18.47 -3.19 12.97
CA ARG A 86 -18.94 -4.31 13.80
C ARG A 86 -17.77 -5.14 14.31
N GLU A 87 -17.98 -5.71 15.49
CA GLU A 87 -17.02 -6.63 16.08
C GLU A 87 -16.79 -7.83 15.14
N LEU A 88 -15.54 -8.32 15.08
CA LEU A 88 -15.11 -9.46 14.26
C LEU A 88 -15.12 -9.24 12.73
N GLU A 89 -15.48 -8.06 12.24
CA GLU A 89 -15.32 -7.69 10.83
C GLU A 89 -13.90 -7.14 10.56
N GLY A 90 -12.92 -8.04 10.53
CA GLY A 90 -11.49 -7.72 10.32
C GLY A 90 -11.10 -7.35 8.89
N ASN A 91 -12.06 -7.29 7.96
CA ASN A 91 -11.85 -6.94 6.55
C ASN A 91 -12.67 -5.72 6.15
N SER A 92 -12.23 -5.06 5.08
CA SER A 92 -12.98 -3.96 4.47
C SER A 92 -12.99 -4.05 2.95
N LEU A 93 -14.06 -3.55 2.36
CA LEU A 93 -14.15 -3.26 0.94
C LEU A 93 -14.46 -1.79 0.79
N ASN A 94 -13.81 -1.10 -0.17
CA ASN A 94 -14.05 0.31 -0.38
C ASN A 94 -13.99 0.72 -1.85
N THR A 95 -14.75 1.75 -2.20
CA THR A 95 -14.69 2.51 -3.46
C THR A 95 -14.30 3.96 -3.18
N LEU A 96 -13.55 4.18 -2.09
CA LEU A 96 -13.14 5.51 -1.69
C LEU A 96 -12.27 6.13 -2.79
N GLY A 97 -12.51 7.41 -3.05
CA GLY A 97 -11.55 8.23 -3.77
C GLY A 97 -10.50 8.81 -2.83
N TYR A 98 -10.00 9.98 -3.18
CA TYR A 98 -9.00 10.70 -2.39
C TYR A 98 -9.67 11.62 -1.37
N SER A 99 -8.88 12.37 -0.61
CA SER A 99 -9.40 13.32 0.37
C SER A 99 -10.15 14.47 -0.30
N PRO A 100 -11.33 14.86 0.22
CA PRO A 100 -12.00 16.08 -0.23
C PRO A 100 -11.25 17.35 0.20
N ILE A 101 -10.33 17.24 1.15
CA ILE A 101 -9.52 18.36 1.64
C ILE A 101 -8.33 18.54 0.70
N PRO A 102 -8.14 19.74 0.10
CA PRO A 102 -7.01 20.04 -0.75
C PRO A 102 -5.67 19.92 -0.02
N PHE A 103 -4.62 19.58 -0.76
CA PHE A 103 -3.28 19.39 -0.24
C PHE A 103 -2.80 20.58 0.61
N GLU A 104 -2.94 21.81 0.11
CA GLU A 104 -2.50 23.01 0.83
C GLU A 104 -3.23 23.19 2.17
N THR A 105 -4.49 22.74 2.23
CA THR A 105 -5.29 22.80 3.47
C THR A 105 -4.77 21.80 4.51
N TYR A 106 -4.31 20.61 4.10
CA TYR A 106 -3.62 19.68 5.01
C TYR A 106 -2.34 20.29 5.57
N ILE A 107 -1.50 20.90 4.74
CA ILE A 107 -0.27 21.53 5.22
C ILE A 107 -0.61 22.65 6.21
N ALA A 108 -1.63 23.46 5.91
CA ALA A 108 -2.11 24.48 6.84
C ALA A 108 -2.64 23.90 8.16
N MET A 109 -3.32 22.73 8.15
CA MET A 109 -3.74 22.01 9.35
C MET A 109 -2.53 21.62 10.21
N LEU A 110 -1.53 20.94 9.62
CA LEU A 110 -0.34 20.48 10.34
C LEU A 110 0.45 21.65 10.94
N VAL A 111 0.52 22.76 10.21
CA VAL A 111 1.13 24.00 10.68
C VAL A 111 0.36 24.60 11.86
N ARG A 112 -0.97 24.69 11.79
CA ARG A 112 -1.80 25.16 12.93
C ARG A 112 -1.66 24.26 14.15
N MET A 113 -1.62 22.94 13.96
CA MET A 113 -1.39 21.98 15.05
C MET A 113 -0.03 22.22 15.73
N ASN A 114 1.01 22.50 14.93
CA ASN A 114 2.32 22.86 15.46
C ASN A 114 2.26 24.17 16.27
N ASP A 115 1.68 25.23 15.70
CA ASP A 115 1.59 26.54 16.36
C ASP A 115 0.78 26.48 17.67
N ALA A 116 -0.26 25.66 17.70
CA ALA A 116 -1.08 25.40 18.88
C ALA A 116 -0.38 24.54 19.94
N GLY A 117 0.83 24.06 19.67
CA GLY A 117 1.60 23.22 20.58
C GLY A 117 1.09 21.77 20.68
N ILE A 118 0.18 21.35 19.81
CA ILE A 118 -0.33 19.97 19.77
C ILE A 118 0.80 18.98 19.45
N LEU A 119 1.77 19.43 18.63
CA LEU A 119 2.92 18.62 18.24
C LEU A 119 4.08 18.64 19.25
N ASN A 120 3.90 19.30 20.41
CA ASN A 120 4.90 19.31 21.47
C ASN A 120 4.90 17.96 22.19
N ASN A 121 5.59 16.98 21.62
CA ASN A 121 5.72 15.63 22.14
C ASN A 121 7.19 15.34 22.49
N PRO A 122 7.50 14.71 23.64
CA PRO A 122 8.86 14.28 23.98
C PRO A 122 9.50 13.38 22.91
N THR A 123 8.67 12.61 22.19
CA THR A 123 9.06 11.82 21.02
C THR A 123 8.28 12.34 19.80
N PRO A 124 8.77 13.37 19.10
CA PRO A 124 8.09 13.92 17.94
C PRO A 124 7.92 12.85 16.86
N LYS A 125 6.75 12.85 16.21
CA LYS A 125 6.40 11.89 15.15
C LYS A 125 6.36 12.59 13.80
N PRO A 126 6.87 11.98 12.72
CA PRO A 126 6.66 12.53 11.39
C PRO A 126 5.21 12.34 10.93
N PHE A 127 4.70 13.36 10.23
CA PHE A 127 3.55 13.21 9.36
C PHE A 127 4.02 12.76 7.97
N ILE A 128 3.47 11.64 7.48
CA ILE A 128 3.62 11.20 6.10
C ILE A 128 2.47 11.83 5.30
N VAL A 129 2.81 12.84 4.50
CA VAL A 129 1.88 13.54 3.62
C VAL A 129 1.71 12.73 2.34
N SER A 130 0.66 11.91 2.31
CA SER A 130 0.30 11.08 1.16
C SER A 130 -0.36 11.93 0.08
N VAL A 131 0.17 11.91 -1.14
CA VAL A 131 -0.34 12.69 -2.28
C VAL A 131 -0.47 11.84 -3.54
N THR A 132 -1.24 12.34 -4.49
CA THR A 132 -1.36 11.81 -5.84
C THR A 132 -1.73 12.95 -6.79
N GLY A 133 -1.71 12.71 -8.11
CA GLY A 133 -1.94 13.74 -9.13
C GLY A 133 -1.01 13.51 -10.33
N THR A 134 -0.88 14.51 -11.19
CA THR A 134 0.15 14.51 -12.24
C THR A 134 1.55 14.56 -11.65
N ALA A 135 2.57 14.17 -12.43
CA ALA A 135 3.95 14.23 -11.97
C ALA A 135 4.39 15.67 -11.59
N ASP A 136 3.89 16.67 -12.32
CA ASP A 136 4.17 18.08 -12.03
C ASP A 136 3.51 18.53 -10.73
N GLU A 137 2.24 18.18 -10.48
CA GLU A 137 1.56 18.45 -9.21
C GLU A 137 2.26 17.77 -8.03
N VAL A 138 2.73 16.53 -8.20
CA VAL A 138 3.52 15.83 -7.19
C VAL A 138 4.83 16.58 -6.90
N GLY A 139 5.52 17.09 -7.94
CA GLY A 139 6.69 17.96 -7.76
C GLY A 139 6.37 19.25 -7.01
N LEU A 140 5.24 19.90 -7.32
CA LEU A 140 4.78 21.10 -6.62
C LEU A 140 4.49 20.82 -5.14
N CYS A 141 3.84 19.71 -4.81
CA CYS A 141 3.61 19.29 -3.43
C CYS A 141 4.93 19.16 -2.66
N TYR A 142 5.96 18.54 -3.26
CA TYR A 142 7.28 18.41 -2.65
C TYR A 142 7.89 19.78 -2.32
N THR A 143 7.95 20.68 -3.30
CA THR A 143 8.54 22.02 -3.12
C THR A 143 7.78 22.81 -2.06
N PHE A 144 6.45 22.73 -2.05
CA PHE A 144 5.62 23.40 -1.06
C PHE A 144 5.90 22.90 0.36
N MET A 145 6.00 21.59 0.55
CA MET A 145 6.31 20.99 1.86
C MET A 145 7.69 21.40 2.36
N ALA A 146 8.71 21.34 1.49
CA ALA A 146 10.08 21.65 1.88
C ALA A 146 10.24 23.13 2.24
N LYS A 147 9.62 24.02 1.46
CA LYS A 147 9.53 25.46 1.77
C LYS A 147 8.81 25.70 3.10
N THR A 148 7.68 25.04 3.34
CA THR A 148 6.95 25.16 4.61
C THR A 148 7.80 24.75 5.80
N LEU A 149 8.51 23.62 5.74
CA LEU A 149 9.44 23.22 6.81
C LEU A 149 10.53 24.25 7.05
N HIS A 150 11.12 24.80 5.98
CA HIS A 150 12.15 25.82 6.08
C HIS A 150 11.66 27.09 6.77
N GLU A 151 10.45 27.55 6.45
CA GLU A 151 9.89 28.81 6.98
C GLU A 151 9.42 28.68 8.43
N ARG A 152 8.88 27.53 8.83
CA ARG A 152 8.20 27.40 10.13
C ARG A 152 9.14 27.09 11.29
N LYS A 153 10.39 26.63 11.06
CA LYS A 153 11.51 26.40 12.03
C LYS A 153 11.10 26.10 13.49
N ALA A 154 10.03 25.34 13.71
CA ALA A 154 9.52 25.01 15.03
C ALA A 154 9.73 23.51 15.26
N GLY A 155 10.35 23.16 16.39
CA GLY A 155 10.97 21.85 16.60
C GLY A 155 10.04 20.62 16.58
N GLY A 156 8.71 20.80 16.56
CA GLY A 156 7.74 19.70 16.58
C GLY A 156 7.28 19.21 15.20
N LEU A 157 7.32 20.06 14.16
CA LEU A 157 6.78 19.70 12.85
C LEU A 157 7.81 18.91 12.03
N GLN A 158 7.53 17.62 11.84
CA GLN A 158 8.30 16.73 10.98
C GLN A 158 7.42 16.24 9.83
N LEU A 159 7.89 16.42 8.60
CA LEU A 159 7.17 16.00 7.39
C LEU A 159 7.99 14.99 6.58
N MET A 160 7.31 13.97 6.08
CA MET A 160 7.75 13.06 5.03
C MET A 160 6.68 13.07 3.94
N MET A 161 7.03 12.71 2.71
CA MET A 161 6.10 12.67 1.60
C MET A 161 5.91 11.23 1.12
N GLU A 162 4.69 10.85 0.76
CA GLU A 162 4.38 9.58 0.12
C GLU A 162 3.63 9.82 -1.19
N ILE A 163 4.10 9.26 -2.28
CA ILE A 163 3.42 9.27 -3.57
C ILE A 163 2.56 8.01 -3.66
N ASN A 164 1.24 8.16 -3.66
CA ASN A 164 0.32 7.05 -3.79
C ASN A 164 0.15 6.64 -5.26
N LEU A 165 0.70 5.47 -5.62
CA LEU A 165 0.63 4.90 -6.96
C LEU A 165 -0.53 3.91 -7.15
N SER A 166 -1.62 4.04 -6.38
CA SER A 166 -2.88 3.37 -6.72
C SER A 166 -3.22 3.60 -8.20
N CYS A 167 -3.66 2.54 -8.90
CA CYS A 167 -4.04 2.55 -10.30
C CYS A 167 -4.84 3.82 -10.70
N PRO A 168 -4.57 4.40 -11.87
CA PRO A 168 -4.40 5.84 -12.04
C PRO A 168 -5.65 6.70 -11.80
N ASN A 169 -5.38 7.82 -11.13
CA ASN A 169 -6.10 9.09 -11.27
C ASN A 169 -6.17 9.54 -12.74
N ILE A 170 -7.14 9.02 -13.48
CA ILE A 170 -7.57 9.64 -14.73
C ILE A 170 -8.91 10.32 -14.42
N PRO A 171 -9.02 11.66 -14.57
CA PRO A 171 -10.31 12.32 -14.57
C PRO A 171 -11.21 11.62 -15.59
N ASP A 172 -12.38 11.18 -15.15
CA ASP A 172 -13.40 10.50 -15.95
C ASP A 172 -13.11 9.06 -16.43
N LYS A 173 -12.13 8.33 -15.86
CA LYS A 173 -12.00 6.88 -16.10
C LYS A 173 -11.89 6.05 -14.80
N PRO A 174 -12.64 4.95 -14.67
CA PRO A 174 -12.48 4.03 -13.55
C PRO A 174 -11.09 3.37 -13.57
N PRO A 175 -10.60 2.84 -12.43
CA PRO A 175 -9.30 2.19 -12.35
C PRO A 175 -9.17 1.09 -13.44
N PRO A 176 -8.03 0.98 -14.15
CA PRO A 176 -7.78 -0.04 -15.19
C PRO A 176 -7.84 -1.49 -14.73
N ALA A 177 -8.15 -1.74 -13.46
CA ALA A 177 -8.33 -3.09 -12.94
C ALA A 177 -9.64 -3.76 -13.43
N TYR A 178 -10.49 -3.08 -14.21
CA TYR A 178 -11.87 -3.53 -14.47
C TYR A 178 -12.50 -3.26 -15.84
N ASP A 179 -11.80 -2.69 -16.83
CA ASP A 179 -12.43 -2.48 -18.15
C ASP A 179 -11.60 -3.06 -19.29
N SER A 180 -12.11 -4.14 -19.87
CA SER A 180 -11.55 -4.78 -21.08
C SER A 180 -11.66 -3.89 -22.33
N LYS A 181 -12.40 -2.77 -22.28
CA LYS A 181 -12.56 -1.82 -23.40
C LYS A 181 -11.69 -0.56 -23.31
N SER A 182 -11.07 -0.27 -22.18
CA SER A 182 -10.27 0.97 -22.00
C SER A 182 -8.85 0.93 -22.60
N LEU A 183 -8.50 -0.10 -23.37
CA LEU A 183 -7.20 -0.21 -24.07
C LEU A 183 -7.17 0.46 -25.46
N VAL A 184 -8.25 1.10 -25.93
CA VAL A 184 -8.33 1.58 -27.32
C VAL A 184 -8.41 3.11 -27.47
N GLU A 185 -8.79 3.87 -26.43
CA GLU A 185 -9.08 5.30 -26.60
C GLU A 185 -8.34 6.20 -25.60
N SER A 186 -7.02 6.25 -25.74
CA SER A 186 -6.19 7.31 -25.16
C SER A 186 -5.30 7.87 -26.25
N SER A 187 -5.45 9.17 -26.55
CA SER A 187 -4.69 9.93 -27.54
C SER A 187 -3.16 9.97 -27.29
N GLU A 188 -2.69 9.39 -26.18
CA GLU A 188 -1.28 9.26 -25.83
C GLU A 188 -0.58 8.01 -26.38
N ILE A 189 -1.32 7.03 -26.93
CA ILE A 189 -0.76 5.77 -27.44
C ILE A 189 0.30 5.96 -28.54
N PRO A 190 0.22 6.93 -29.49
CA PRO A 190 1.25 7.08 -30.52
C PRO A 190 2.63 7.47 -29.97
N LYS A 191 2.70 8.18 -28.83
CA LYS A 191 3.97 8.52 -28.16
C LYS A 191 4.54 7.31 -27.41
N LEU A 192 3.70 6.63 -26.62
CA LEU A 192 4.11 5.40 -25.92
C LEU A 192 4.53 4.28 -26.89
N ARG A 193 3.88 4.16 -28.05
CA ARG A 193 4.19 3.12 -29.04
C ARG A 193 5.57 3.34 -29.70
N ARG A 194 6.03 4.59 -29.82
CA ARG A 194 7.40 4.90 -30.27
C ARG A 194 8.44 4.52 -29.22
N GLU A 195 8.21 4.87 -27.96
CA GLU A 195 9.11 4.53 -26.85
C GLU A 195 9.20 3.00 -26.60
N LEU A 196 8.14 2.25 -26.90
CA LEU A 196 8.11 0.78 -26.82
C LEU A 196 8.76 0.07 -28.02
N GLN A 197 8.88 0.73 -29.18
CA GLN A 197 9.46 0.14 -30.39
C GLN A 197 11.00 0.17 -30.40
N ASP A 198 11.63 1.01 -29.58
CA ASP A 198 13.10 1.16 -29.50
C ASP A 198 13.78 0.15 -28.56
N GLY A 199 13.14 -0.99 -28.27
CA GLY A 199 13.83 -2.20 -27.80
C GLY A 199 14.32 -2.20 -26.36
N ALA A 200 13.99 -1.20 -25.54
CA ALA A 200 14.21 -1.27 -24.11
C ALA A 200 12.91 -1.77 -23.43
N MET A 201 13.00 -2.92 -22.77
CA MET A 201 12.02 -3.39 -21.78
C MET A 201 12.02 -2.39 -20.61
N LEU A 202 11.44 -1.21 -20.83
CA LEU A 202 11.56 -0.07 -19.93
C LEU A 202 10.48 -0.16 -18.86
N ALA A 203 10.94 -0.16 -17.61
CA ALA A 203 10.24 0.33 -16.43
C ALA A 203 9.00 1.20 -16.72
N ASN A 204 7.92 0.96 -15.96
CA ASN A 204 6.64 1.68 -16.10
C ASN A 204 6.86 3.20 -16.30
N PRO A 205 6.52 3.77 -17.48
CA PRO A 205 6.78 5.17 -17.82
C PRO A 205 6.22 6.14 -16.78
N GLN A 206 5.12 5.79 -16.12
CA GLN A 206 4.50 6.61 -15.09
C GLN A 206 5.36 6.69 -13.81
N ASN A 207 5.92 5.56 -13.35
CA ASN A 207 6.78 5.55 -12.16
C ASN A 207 8.02 6.42 -12.39
N ARG A 208 8.61 6.34 -13.58
CA ARG A 208 9.75 7.19 -13.96
C ARG A 208 9.39 8.67 -13.99
N ARG A 209 8.21 9.04 -14.48
CA ARG A 209 7.74 10.44 -14.48
C ARG A 209 7.68 11.01 -13.07
N TYR A 210 7.09 10.30 -12.10
CA TYR A 210 7.04 10.74 -10.71
C TYR A 210 8.44 10.85 -10.08
N ILE A 211 9.27 9.82 -10.25
CA ILE A 211 10.65 9.81 -9.72
C ILE A 211 11.44 11.00 -10.28
N ASN A 212 11.35 11.26 -11.59
CA ASN A 212 12.03 12.39 -12.22
C ASN A 212 11.49 13.75 -11.73
N ALA A 213 10.18 13.88 -11.54
CA ALA A 213 9.59 15.12 -11.04
C ALA A 213 10.06 15.42 -9.61
N ILE A 214 10.10 14.42 -8.73
CA ILE A 214 10.67 14.58 -7.39
C ILE A 214 12.16 14.88 -7.45
N GLY A 215 12.92 14.19 -8.30
CA GLY A 215 14.36 14.47 -8.44
C GLY A 215 14.61 15.93 -8.83
N LYS A 216 13.87 16.46 -9.79
CA LYS A 216 13.91 17.89 -10.17
C LYS A 216 13.52 18.81 -9.02
N ALA A 217 12.40 18.53 -8.35
CA ALA A 217 11.90 19.33 -7.24
C ALA A 217 12.89 19.36 -6.07
N LYS A 218 13.51 18.22 -5.76
CA LYS A 218 14.57 18.08 -4.76
C LYS A 218 15.80 18.89 -5.11
N SER A 219 16.31 18.80 -6.34
CA SER A 219 17.45 19.61 -6.78
C SER A 219 17.18 21.13 -6.67
N LEU A 220 15.96 21.58 -7.00
CA LEU A 220 15.57 22.98 -6.86
C LEU A 220 15.53 23.42 -5.38
N VAL A 221 14.86 22.63 -4.54
CA VAL A 221 14.74 22.88 -3.08
C VAL A 221 16.11 22.93 -2.41
N GLU A 222 17.01 22.02 -2.77
CA GLU A 222 18.39 22.01 -2.26
C GLU A 222 19.17 23.24 -2.72
N SER A 223 18.98 23.68 -3.98
CA SER A 223 19.62 24.90 -4.50
C SER A 223 19.14 26.18 -3.79
N ASP A 224 17.90 26.17 -3.30
CA ASP A 224 17.32 27.26 -2.51
C ASP A 224 17.70 27.19 -1.01
N GLY A 225 18.46 26.18 -0.58
CA GLY A 225 18.90 26.00 0.81
C GLY A 225 17.81 25.48 1.75
N TYR A 226 16.76 24.88 1.21
CA TYR A 226 15.70 24.24 1.99
C TYR A 226 16.10 22.80 2.38
N PRO A 227 15.69 22.31 3.56
CA PRO A 227 16.00 20.95 3.98
C PRO A 227 15.29 19.94 3.06
N PRO A 228 15.97 18.88 2.60
CA PRO A 228 15.34 17.84 1.80
C PRO A 228 14.36 17.01 2.64
N LEU A 229 13.33 16.47 1.99
CA LEU A 229 12.34 15.58 2.60
C LEU A 229 12.62 14.11 2.26
N HIS A 230 12.30 13.20 3.19
CA HIS A 230 12.11 11.80 2.85
C HIS A 230 10.88 11.65 1.94
N VAL A 231 11.05 10.95 0.83
CA VAL A 231 9.97 10.67 -0.13
C VAL A 231 9.83 9.17 -0.29
N GLY A 232 8.60 8.68 -0.26
CA GLY A 232 8.30 7.28 -0.50
C GLY A 232 7.24 7.07 -1.56
N ILE A 233 7.07 5.81 -1.93
CA ILE A 233 6.10 5.37 -2.93
C ILE A 233 5.19 4.32 -2.30
N LYS A 234 3.87 4.52 -2.34
CA LYS A 234 2.89 3.51 -1.94
C LYS A 234 2.44 2.70 -3.14
N THR A 235 2.74 1.40 -3.14
CA THR A 235 2.47 0.50 -4.26
C THR A 235 1.10 -0.16 -4.12
N PRO A 236 0.41 -0.50 -5.23
CA PRO A 236 -0.68 -1.46 -5.17
C PRO A 236 -0.13 -2.86 -4.80
N PRO A 237 -0.99 -3.83 -4.46
CA PRO A 237 -0.58 -5.21 -4.37
C PRO A 237 -0.15 -5.73 -5.74
N TYR A 238 1.08 -6.23 -5.83
CA TYR A 238 1.56 -6.93 -7.01
C TYR A 238 1.27 -8.42 -6.91
N THR A 239 0.85 -9.01 -8.01
CA THR A 239 0.40 -10.41 -8.11
C THR A 239 1.21 -11.22 -9.11
N TYR A 240 2.09 -10.59 -9.90
CA TYR A 240 2.98 -11.28 -10.83
C TYR A 240 4.36 -10.60 -10.96
N PRO A 241 5.43 -11.34 -11.34
CA PRO A 241 6.82 -10.86 -11.29
C PRO A 241 7.11 -9.59 -12.09
N GLY A 242 6.39 -9.37 -13.19
CA GLY A 242 6.58 -8.21 -14.06
C GLY A 242 6.35 -6.87 -13.35
N GLN A 243 5.40 -6.81 -12.41
CA GLN A 243 5.10 -5.57 -11.67
C GLN A 243 6.25 -5.20 -10.72
N PHE A 244 6.82 -6.19 -10.03
CA PHE A 244 7.97 -5.99 -9.16
C PHE A 244 9.18 -5.52 -9.96
N ARG A 245 9.48 -6.16 -11.10
CA ARG A 245 10.59 -5.74 -11.98
C ARG A 245 10.43 -4.30 -12.45
N ALA A 246 9.23 -3.93 -12.93
CA ALA A 246 8.97 -2.58 -13.39
C ALA A 246 9.16 -1.51 -12.31
N LEU A 247 8.87 -1.83 -11.04
CA LEU A 247 9.15 -0.93 -9.91
C LEU A 247 10.66 -0.77 -9.69
N ILE A 248 11.38 -1.88 -9.60
CA ILE A 248 12.82 -1.87 -9.31
C ILE A 248 13.60 -1.21 -10.46
N GLU A 249 13.30 -1.56 -11.71
CA GLU A 249 13.91 -0.91 -12.88
C GLU A 249 13.63 0.60 -12.92
N ALA A 250 12.44 1.05 -12.49
CA ALA A 250 12.15 2.49 -12.41
C ALA A 250 13.02 3.19 -11.36
N LEU A 251 13.24 2.54 -10.21
CA LEU A 251 14.10 3.05 -9.15
C LEU A 251 15.58 3.04 -9.59
N GLU A 252 16.06 1.99 -10.23
CA GLU A 252 17.44 1.90 -10.74
C GLU A 252 17.69 2.85 -11.92
N ALA A 253 16.68 3.14 -12.74
CA ALA A 253 16.79 4.12 -13.83
C ALA A 253 16.82 5.59 -13.34
N SER A 254 16.60 5.84 -12.05
CA SER A 254 16.61 7.20 -11.47
C SER A 254 18.00 7.85 -11.46
N GLU A 255 19.06 7.07 -11.70
CA GLU A 255 20.47 7.51 -11.68
C GLU A 255 20.87 8.52 -12.76
N THR A 256 19.95 8.86 -13.67
CA THR A 256 20.15 10.01 -14.58
C THR A 256 19.96 11.36 -13.89
N LEU A 257 19.71 11.35 -12.58
CA LEU A 257 19.73 12.46 -11.62
C LEU A 257 20.64 11.98 -10.47
N ASP A 258 21.52 12.81 -9.92
CA ASP A 258 22.71 12.43 -9.11
C ASP A 258 22.50 11.44 -7.92
N SER A 259 21.26 11.12 -7.54
CA SER A 259 20.88 10.02 -6.64
C SER A 259 19.39 9.64 -6.78
N CYS A 260 18.99 8.46 -6.31
CA CYS A 260 17.57 8.09 -6.23
C CYS A 260 16.83 8.97 -5.22
N PRO A 261 15.76 9.70 -5.61
CA PRO A 261 15.05 10.59 -4.70
C PRO A 261 14.11 9.86 -3.72
N ILE A 262 13.94 8.54 -3.86
CA ILE A 262 13.02 7.73 -3.06
C ILE A 262 13.78 7.06 -1.92
N SER A 263 13.31 7.25 -0.69
CA SER A 263 13.90 6.68 0.53
C SER A 263 13.06 5.59 1.19
N PHE A 264 11.77 5.42 0.83
CA PHE A 264 10.94 4.32 1.35
C PHE A 264 9.85 3.84 0.39
N ILE A 265 9.35 2.64 0.62
CA ILE A 265 8.21 2.06 -0.10
C ILE A 265 7.15 1.63 0.92
N THR A 266 5.91 2.04 0.72
CA THR A 266 4.76 1.57 1.51
C THR A 266 4.05 0.45 0.73
N ALA A 267 4.07 -0.78 1.25
CA ALA A 267 3.54 -1.96 0.57
C ALA A 267 2.57 -2.71 1.49
N THR A 268 1.27 -2.82 1.20
CA THR A 268 0.55 -2.49 -0.05
C THR A 268 -0.76 -1.71 0.12
N ASN A 269 -1.19 -1.01 -0.93
CA ASN A 269 -2.53 -0.44 -1.00
C ASN A 269 -3.62 -1.55 -1.02
N THR A 270 -4.90 -1.19 -1.05
CA THR A 270 -5.99 -2.18 -1.13
C THR A 270 -5.91 -3.01 -2.41
N LEU A 271 -6.32 -4.27 -2.34
CA LEU A 271 -6.43 -5.14 -3.50
C LEU A 271 -7.67 -4.75 -4.31
N GLY A 272 -7.45 -4.10 -5.46
CA GLY A 272 -8.47 -4.04 -6.50
C GLY A 272 -8.75 -5.45 -7.03
N SER A 273 -9.88 -5.61 -7.68
CA SER A 273 -10.38 -6.89 -8.17
C SER A 273 -11.69 -7.35 -7.52
N CYS A 274 -12.13 -6.72 -6.42
CA CYS A 274 -12.87 -7.42 -5.37
C CYS A 274 -14.36 -7.04 -5.28
N LEU A 275 -15.18 -8.04 -4.95
CA LEU A 275 -16.61 -7.91 -4.70
C LEU A 275 -16.95 -8.55 -3.35
N VAL A 276 -17.78 -7.85 -2.58
CA VAL A 276 -18.42 -8.39 -1.38
C VAL A 276 -19.91 -8.18 -1.57
N LEU A 277 -20.69 -9.23 -1.29
CA LEU A 277 -22.15 -9.20 -1.36
C LEU A 277 -22.72 -8.98 0.03
N ARG A 278 -23.96 -8.50 0.09
CA ARG A 278 -24.82 -8.58 1.28
C ARG A 278 -25.52 -9.93 1.33
N GLU A 279 -26.22 -10.20 2.43
CA GLU A 279 -27.00 -11.43 2.60
C GLU A 279 -28.06 -11.62 1.50
N ASP A 280 -28.63 -10.55 0.96
CA ASP A 280 -29.60 -10.60 -0.14
C ASP A 280 -28.98 -10.79 -1.54
N GLY A 281 -27.68 -11.09 -1.61
CA GLY A 281 -26.94 -11.35 -2.85
C GLY A 281 -26.63 -10.11 -3.68
N LYS A 282 -26.97 -8.90 -3.21
CA LYS A 282 -26.62 -7.65 -3.89
C LYS A 282 -25.22 -7.18 -3.51
N PRO A 283 -24.53 -6.42 -4.36
CA PRO A 283 -23.25 -5.82 -3.99
C PRO A 283 -23.36 -4.98 -2.71
N ALA A 284 -22.35 -5.08 -1.84
CA ALA A 284 -22.31 -4.35 -0.59
C ALA A 284 -22.06 -2.84 -0.78
N LEU A 285 -21.46 -2.47 -1.91
CA LEU A 285 -21.20 -1.08 -2.30
C LEU A 285 -21.97 -0.75 -3.58
N GLY A 286 -22.27 0.53 -3.78
CA GLY A 286 -22.87 1.01 -5.03
C GLY A 286 -21.87 1.07 -6.19
N SER A 287 -20.62 1.47 -5.92
CA SER A 287 -19.59 1.88 -6.91
C SER A 287 -20.08 2.88 -7.98
N ALA A 288 -19.16 3.53 -8.70
CA ALA A 288 -19.55 4.49 -9.74
C ALA A 288 -20.29 3.85 -10.93
N ASN A 289 -19.98 2.58 -11.22
CA ASN A 289 -20.57 1.81 -12.31
C ASN A 289 -21.73 0.90 -11.88
N GLY A 290 -22.13 0.90 -10.60
CA GLY A 290 -23.22 0.06 -10.10
C GLY A 290 -22.85 -1.40 -9.79
N GLU A 291 -21.61 -1.82 -10.06
CA GLU A 291 -21.19 -3.22 -9.89
C GLU A 291 -20.77 -3.56 -8.45
N GLY A 292 -20.57 -2.55 -7.58
CA GLY A 292 -20.09 -2.68 -6.20
C GLY A 292 -18.66 -3.20 -6.05
N ILE A 293 -17.94 -3.18 -7.16
CA ILE A 293 -16.55 -3.58 -7.29
C ILE A 293 -15.63 -2.55 -6.61
N GLY A 294 -14.72 -3.02 -5.75
CA GLY A 294 -13.90 -2.15 -4.90
C GLY A 294 -12.53 -2.71 -4.52
N GLY A 295 -11.81 -1.95 -3.70
CA GLY A 295 -10.54 -2.32 -3.09
C GLY A 295 -10.75 -3.05 -1.76
N MET A 296 -10.26 -4.29 -1.66
CA MET A 296 -10.29 -5.09 -0.44
C MET A 296 -9.06 -4.84 0.43
N ALA A 297 -9.27 -4.76 1.74
CA ALA A 297 -8.22 -4.67 2.75
C ALA A 297 -8.58 -5.46 4.01
N GLY A 298 -7.69 -5.43 5.00
CA GLY A 298 -7.80 -6.22 6.23
C GLY A 298 -7.17 -7.60 6.10
N GLU A 299 -7.56 -8.53 6.96
CA GLU A 299 -6.97 -9.87 7.09
C GLU A 299 -6.85 -10.61 5.75
N ALA A 300 -7.86 -10.45 4.89
CA ALA A 300 -7.99 -11.11 3.59
C ALA A 300 -6.79 -10.89 2.66
N ILE A 301 -6.05 -9.78 2.82
CA ILE A 301 -4.88 -9.48 1.98
C ILE A 301 -3.55 -9.65 2.72
N HIS A 302 -3.53 -10.20 3.94
CA HIS A 302 -2.32 -10.27 4.76
C HIS A 302 -1.19 -11.06 4.07
N ALA A 303 -1.49 -12.29 3.61
CA ALA A 303 -0.49 -13.15 2.96
C ALA A 303 0.05 -12.52 1.65
N LEU A 304 -0.83 -11.89 0.87
CA LEU A 304 -0.44 -11.15 -0.33
C LEU A 304 0.49 -9.98 0.00
N SER A 305 0.14 -9.21 1.04
CA SER A 305 0.92 -8.04 1.48
C SER A 305 2.30 -8.46 2.00
N LEU A 306 2.37 -9.53 2.79
CA LEU A 306 3.63 -10.10 3.28
C LEU A 306 4.52 -10.58 2.13
N GLY A 307 3.94 -11.26 1.13
CA GLY A 307 4.65 -11.66 -0.09
C GLY A 307 5.20 -10.47 -0.88
N ASN A 308 4.44 -9.36 -0.95
CA ASN A 308 4.89 -8.12 -1.56
C ASN A 308 6.09 -7.52 -0.82
N VAL A 309 5.99 -7.36 0.51
CA VAL A 309 7.08 -6.85 1.35
C VAL A 309 8.34 -7.70 1.18
N LYS A 310 8.23 -9.03 1.28
CA LYS A 310 9.37 -9.95 1.14
C LYS A 310 10.01 -9.83 -0.24
N THR A 311 9.21 -9.87 -1.30
CA THR A 311 9.70 -9.82 -2.68
C THR A 311 10.39 -8.49 -2.98
N ILE A 312 9.76 -7.36 -2.63
CA ILE A 312 10.34 -6.03 -2.81
C ILE A 312 11.66 -5.93 -2.04
N ARG A 313 11.69 -6.37 -0.77
CA ARG A 313 12.92 -6.34 0.04
C ARG A 313 14.04 -7.14 -0.59
N THR A 314 13.75 -8.36 -1.05
CA THR A 314 14.72 -9.23 -1.73
C THR A 314 15.27 -8.57 -2.99
N MET A 315 14.40 -7.98 -3.82
CA MET A 315 14.86 -7.33 -5.05
C MET A 315 15.64 -6.05 -4.80
N LEU A 316 15.23 -5.22 -3.84
CA LEU A 316 16.00 -4.06 -3.42
C LEU A 316 17.39 -4.49 -2.92
N ASN A 317 17.50 -5.55 -2.11
CA ASN A 317 18.78 -6.08 -1.62
C ASN A 317 19.69 -6.58 -2.77
N ALA A 318 19.09 -7.15 -3.82
CA ALA A 318 19.81 -7.63 -4.99
C ALA A 318 20.24 -6.50 -5.95
N SER A 319 19.77 -5.28 -5.75
CA SER A 319 20.16 -4.14 -6.59
C SER A 319 21.66 -3.89 -6.51
N LYS A 320 22.27 -3.62 -7.68
CA LYS A 320 23.69 -3.23 -7.76
C LYS A 320 23.94 -1.86 -7.11
N HIS A 321 22.91 -1.04 -6.96
CA HIS A 321 23.00 0.34 -6.47
C HIS A 321 22.83 0.41 -4.95
N ALA A 322 23.83 0.98 -4.26
CA ALA A 322 23.84 1.05 -2.79
C ALA A 322 22.67 1.86 -2.21
N GLU A 323 22.30 2.97 -2.86
CA GLU A 323 21.19 3.81 -2.43
C GLU A 323 19.83 3.09 -2.57
N ILE A 324 19.66 2.26 -3.60
CA ILE A 324 18.45 1.43 -3.76
C ILE A 324 18.36 0.37 -2.66
N ARG A 325 19.48 -0.25 -2.27
CA ARG A 325 19.51 -1.20 -1.15
C ARG A 325 19.06 -0.57 0.18
N LYS A 326 19.31 0.74 0.39
CA LYS A 326 18.94 1.47 1.61
C LYS A 326 17.47 1.86 1.71
N ILE A 327 16.70 1.77 0.62
CA ILE A 327 15.28 2.13 0.62
C ILE A 327 14.54 1.33 1.70
N ALA A 328 13.88 2.01 2.63
CA ALA A 328 13.12 1.38 3.70
C ALA A 328 11.78 0.81 3.18
N ILE A 329 11.19 -0.14 3.90
CA ILE A 329 9.84 -0.65 3.59
C ILE A 329 8.92 -0.45 4.79
N ILE A 330 7.77 0.19 4.54
CA ILE A 330 6.65 0.28 5.46
C ILE A 330 5.62 -0.77 5.04
N GLY A 331 5.53 -1.86 5.79
CA GLY A 331 4.57 -2.93 5.52
C GLY A 331 3.16 -2.56 5.99
N ILE A 332 2.18 -2.66 5.11
CA ILE A 332 0.75 -2.46 5.39
C ILE A 332 -0.08 -3.56 4.71
N GLY A 333 -1.21 -3.93 5.32
CA GLY A 333 -2.15 -4.92 4.79
C GLY A 333 -2.35 -6.11 5.74
N GLY A 334 -3.56 -6.21 6.28
CA GLY A 334 -3.97 -7.33 7.14
C GLY A 334 -3.26 -7.42 8.48
N ILE A 335 -2.82 -6.30 9.03
CA ILE A 335 -2.31 -6.23 10.41
C ILE A 335 -3.50 -6.02 11.34
N ILE A 336 -3.67 -6.92 12.31
CA ILE A 336 -4.59 -6.76 13.43
C ILE A 336 -3.78 -6.64 14.71
N ILE A 337 -4.21 -5.72 15.56
CA ILE A 337 -3.72 -5.60 16.92
C ILE A 337 -4.88 -5.98 17.83
N ILE A 338 -4.73 -7.07 18.58
CA ILE A 338 -5.72 -7.51 19.55
C ILE A 338 -5.26 -6.98 20.90
N GLY A 339 -5.91 -5.92 21.36
CA GLY A 339 -5.82 -5.50 22.75
C GLY A 339 -6.66 -6.46 23.59
N THR A 340 -6.05 -7.19 24.51
CA THR A 340 -6.80 -7.85 25.58
C THR A 340 -7.04 -6.82 26.66
N ALA A 341 -8.27 -6.35 26.81
CA ALA A 341 -8.67 -5.63 28.01
C ALA A 341 -8.69 -6.61 29.18
N THR A 342 -7.54 -6.79 29.83
CA THR A 342 -7.50 -7.32 31.19
C THR A 342 -7.49 -6.10 32.12
N ASP A 343 -8.46 -6.05 33.03
CA ASP A 343 -8.54 -5.04 34.08
C ASP A 343 -7.13 -4.75 34.63
N ASP A 344 -6.74 -3.47 34.56
CA ASP A 344 -5.50 -2.86 35.08
C ASP A 344 -4.20 -2.88 34.26
N LYS A 345 -4.19 -3.24 32.96
CA LYS A 345 -3.14 -2.81 31.99
C LYS A 345 -3.53 -3.16 30.56
N GLU A 346 -3.75 -2.15 29.71
CA GLU A 346 -3.88 -2.36 28.26
C GLU A 346 -2.52 -2.81 27.68
N PHE A 347 -2.35 -4.12 27.52
CA PHE A 347 -1.28 -4.69 26.69
C PHE A 347 -1.81 -4.84 25.26
N LEU A 348 -1.24 -4.08 24.32
CA LEU A 348 -1.40 -4.37 22.90
C LEU A 348 -0.55 -5.59 22.56
N SER A 349 -1.20 -6.72 22.28
CA SER A 349 -0.54 -7.87 21.66
C SER A 349 -0.81 -7.85 20.16
N VAL A 350 0.24 -7.92 19.34
CA VAL A 350 0.09 -8.24 17.91
C VAL A 350 0.01 -9.76 17.83
N THR A 351 -1.19 -10.31 18.01
CA THR A 351 -1.41 -11.76 18.00
C THR A 351 -1.89 -12.23 16.63
N ARG A 352 -1.23 -13.27 16.12
CA ARG A 352 -1.70 -14.09 14.99
C ARG A 352 -2.84 -14.96 15.52
N LYS A 353 -4.05 -14.83 14.99
CA LYS A 353 -5.22 -15.64 15.39
C LYS A 353 -5.12 -17.04 14.77
N GLU A 354 -4.23 -17.87 15.30
CA GLU A 354 -4.32 -19.33 15.12
C GLU A 354 -4.92 -19.90 16.41
N GLN A 355 -6.23 -20.10 16.45
CA GLN A 355 -6.85 -20.89 17.51
C GLN A 355 -6.88 -22.36 17.09
N PRO A 356 -6.37 -23.29 17.92
CA PRO A 356 -6.95 -24.61 18.03
C PRO A 356 -8.07 -24.59 19.08
N ILE A 357 -9.21 -25.19 18.73
CA ILE A 357 -10.28 -25.51 19.66
C ILE A 357 -9.79 -26.62 20.59
N SER A 358 -9.72 -26.39 21.90
CA SER A 358 -10.03 -27.40 22.93
C SER A 358 -10.12 -26.79 24.35
N GLU A 359 -10.99 -27.43 25.15
CA GLU A 359 -11.52 -27.10 26.48
C GLU A 359 -10.51 -27.01 27.65
N PRO A 360 -10.93 -26.55 28.87
CA PRO A 360 -10.03 -26.00 29.87
C PRO A 360 -9.41 -27.08 30.75
N THR A 361 -8.11 -26.99 30.99
CA THR A 361 -7.48 -27.66 32.14
C THR A 361 -6.46 -26.74 32.78
N THR A 362 -6.78 -26.31 34.00
CA THR A 362 -5.89 -25.66 34.96
C THR A 362 -4.67 -26.52 35.28
N ILE A 363 -3.47 -25.94 35.30
CA ILE A 363 -2.32 -26.18 36.21
C ILE A 363 -1.20 -25.15 35.87
N PRO A 364 -0.37 -24.71 36.85
CA PRO A 364 0.27 -23.38 36.86
C PRO A 364 1.66 -23.30 36.19
N TYR A 365 2.00 -22.06 35.82
CA TYR A 365 3.29 -21.53 35.34
C TYR A 365 4.57 -22.20 35.88
N PRO A 366 5.66 -22.22 35.07
CA PRO A 366 6.62 -21.12 35.19
C PRO A 366 7.14 -20.56 33.85
N TYR A 367 7.17 -19.23 33.80
CA TYR A 367 8.18 -18.36 33.17
C TYR A 367 8.98 -18.90 31.96
N ILE A 368 8.61 -18.43 30.75
CA ILE A 368 9.58 -18.18 29.68
C ILE A 368 9.27 -16.81 29.09
N SER A 369 10.10 -15.83 29.48
CA SER A 369 10.30 -14.60 28.70
C SER A 369 11.24 -14.97 27.56
N SER A 370 10.79 -14.85 26.30
CA SER A 370 11.61 -14.45 25.15
C SER A 370 10.83 -14.63 23.84
N GLN A 371 11.13 -13.75 22.89
CA GLN A 371 10.78 -13.80 21.47
C GLN A 371 9.48 -13.13 21.04
N LEU A 372 9.48 -11.80 21.12
CA LEU A 372 8.80 -10.97 20.12
C LEU A 372 9.86 -10.55 19.10
N LYS A 373 9.93 -11.27 17.98
CA LYS A 373 10.69 -10.84 16.81
C LYS A 373 9.72 -10.29 15.78
N THR A 374 10.01 -9.12 15.25
CA THR A 374 9.30 -8.58 14.09
C THR A 374 9.57 -9.48 12.87
N SER A 375 8.69 -9.46 11.85
CA SER A 375 8.90 -10.22 10.60
C SER A 375 10.23 -9.89 9.88
N SER A 376 10.89 -8.79 10.26
CA SER A 376 12.23 -8.42 9.83
C SER A 376 13.33 -9.28 10.47
N GLU A 377 13.19 -9.68 11.74
CA GLU A 377 14.22 -10.38 12.52
C GLU A 377 14.17 -11.92 12.41
N LEU A 378 13.05 -12.47 11.91
CA LEU A 378 12.95 -13.89 11.58
C LEU A 378 13.64 -14.26 10.26
N LEU A 379 13.94 -13.26 9.42
CA LEU A 379 14.57 -13.46 8.11
C LEU A 379 16.10 -13.40 8.15
N GLU A 380 16.71 -12.92 9.23
CA GLU A 380 18.17 -12.92 9.42
C GLU A 380 18.72 -14.27 9.93
N THR A 381 17.86 -15.17 10.44
CA THR A 381 18.29 -16.47 11.01
C THR A 381 18.11 -17.66 10.07
N ALA A 382 17.79 -17.44 8.80
CA ALA A 382 17.80 -18.51 7.80
C ALA A 382 19.19 -18.56 7.15
N ASP A 383 20.10 -19.32 7.76
CA ASP A 383 21.42 -19.59 7.22
C ASP A 383 21.33 -20.14 5.79
N ILE A 384 22.08 -19.51 4.90
CA ILE A 384 22.34 -19.94 3.54
C ILE A 384 23.32 -21.11 3.62
N GLU A 385 22.83 -22.35 3.62
CA GLU A 385 23.67 -23.46 3.21
C GLU A 385 23.88 -23.40 1.70
N GLN A 386 25.12 -23.09 1.32
CA GLN A 386 25.64 -23.17 -0.03
C GLN A 386 25.56 -24.62 -0.53
N LEU A 387 24.65 -24.91 -1.45
CA LEU A 387 24.74 -26.11 -2.28
C LEU A 387 25.51 -25.76 -3.56
N THR A 388 26.83 -25.96 -3.52
CA THR A 388 27.66 -26.11 -4.73
C THR A 388 27.29 -27.40 -5.48
N PRO A 389 27.17 -27.39 -6.81
CA PRO A 389 26.86 -28.60 -7.56
C PRO A 389 28.11 -29.48 -7.71
N GLN A 390 28.15 -30.63 -7.04
CA GLN A 390 29.03 -31.72 -7.45
C GLN A 390 28.35 -32.57 -8.51
N ALA A 391 28.97 -32.64 -9.68
CA ALA A 391 28.65 -33.61 -10.71
C ALA A 391 29.01 -35.01 -10.23
N SER A 392 28.04 -35.93 -10.23
CA SER A 392 28.32 -37.34 -10.44
C SER A 392 27.12 -38.03 -11.08
N THR A 393 27.48 -38.93 -11.99
CA THR A 393 26.68 -39.74 -12.89
C THR A 393 25.77 -40.71 -12.16
N ASN A 394 24.50 -40.80 -12.56
CA ASN A 394 23.85 -42.09 -12.82
C ASN A 394 22.58 -41.91 -13.67
N GLN A 395 22.63 -42.52 -14.86
CA GLN A 395 21.52 -42.74 -15.76
C GLN A 395 20.56 -43.80 -15.20
N SER A 396 19.37 -43.84 -15.82
CA SER A 396 18.46 -44.99 -15.87
C SER A 396 17.59 -45.24 -14.62
N SER A 397 16.45 -44.56 -14.56
CA SER A 397 15.11 -45.18 -14.46
C SER A 397 14.11 -44.14 -13.94
N THR A 398 13.31 -43.55 -14.83
CA THR A 398 11.99 -42.92 -14.58
C THR A 398 11.54 -42.17 -15.84
N MET A 399 11.49 -42.89 -16.97
CA MET A 399 10.88 -42.42 -18.22
C MET A 399 9.88 -43.47 -18.72
N SER A 400 8.87 -43.78 -17.91
CA SER A 400 7.75 -44.64 -18.37
C SER A 400 6.39 -44.35 -17.70
N ALA A 401 6.15 -43.14 -17.18
CA ALA A 401 4.89 -42.83 -16.48
C ALA A 401 4.19 -41.54 -16.93
N LEU A 402 4.56 -40.95 -18.08
CA LEU A 402 4.00 -39.67 -18.54
C LEU A 402 3.47 -39.65 -19.98
N ASN A 403 3.35 -40.80 -20.66
CA ASN A 403 2.84 -40.86 -22.03
C ASN A 403 1.39 -41.36 -22.21
N ASP A 404 0.66 -41.69 -21.13
CA ASP A 404 -0.68 -42.31 -21.26
C ASP A 404 -1.86 -41.37 -20.99
N PHE A 405 -1.68 -40.04 -20.94
CA PHE A 405 -2.79 -39.09 -20.72
C PHE A 405 -3.09 -38.12 -21.87
N ALA A 406 -2.44 -38.27 -23.02
CA ALA A 406 -2.57 -37.34 -24.16
C ALA A 406 -3.24 -37.93 -25.41
N ALA A 407 -3.94 -39.07 -25.31
CA ALA A 407 -4.49 -39.79 -26.48
C ALA A 407 -6.00 -40.10 -26.41
N ALA A 408 -6.82 -39.25 -25.79
CA ALA A 408 -8.27 -39.41 -25.83
C ALA A 408 -9.02 -38.07 -25.77
N HIS A 409 -8.95 -37.26 -26.83
CA HIS A 409 -10.03 -36.32 -27.20
C HIS A 409 -9.82 -35.76 -28.61
N GLN A 410 -10.04 -36.59 -29.63
CA GLN A 410 -10.48 -36.14 -30.96
C GLN A 410 -11.44 -37.18 -31.53
N ALA A 411 -12.73 -36.86 -31.49
CA ALA A 411 -13.86 -37.38 -32.28
C ALA A 411 -15.10 -37.48 -31.37
N ASP A 412 -16.04 -36.55 -31.48
CA ASP A 412 -17.21 -36.78 -32.34
C ASP A 412 -18.13 -35.54 -32.36
N HIS A 413 -18.61 -35.21 -33.55
CA HIS A 413 -19.56 -34.13 -33.81
C HIS A 413 -20.97 -34.74 -33.94
N THR A 414 -21.96 -34.25 -33.20
CA THR A 414 -23.33 -33.97 -33.71
C THR A 414 -24.22 -33.32 -32.64
N PRO A 415 -25.24 -32.51 -33.02
CA PRO A 415 -25.82 -31.48 -32.17
C PRO A 415 -27.11 -31.91 -31.45
N ARG A 416 -27.32 -31.45 -30.22
CA ARG A 416 -28.66 -31.36 -29.59
C ARG A 416 -28.83 -30.05 -28.81
N SER A 417 -30.03 -29.49 -28.98
CA SER A 417 -30.56 -28.21 -28.51
C SER A 417 -30.96 -28.23 -27.01
N PRO A 418 -31.38 -27.08 -26.43
CA PRO A 418 -31.06 -26.70 -25.05
C PRO A 418 -32.15 -27.06 -24.02
N SER A 419 -31.74 -27.33 -22.79
CA SER A 419 -32.59 -27.21 -21.60
C SER A 419 -31.76 -27.09 -20.31
N HIS A 420 -32.08 -26.03 -19.55
CA HIS A 420 -32.05 -25.85 -18.08
C HIS A 420 -30.80 -26.28 -17.28
N CYS A 421 -30.08 -25.34 -16.64
CA CYS A 421 -30.36 -24.70 -15.34
C CYS A 421 -29.58 -25.39 -14.18
N CYS A 422 -28.86 -24.56 -13.41
CA CYS A 422 -28.23 -24.81 -12.09
C CYS A 422 -27.10 -25.86 -11.99
N ARG A 423 -25.86 -25.40 -11.76
CA ARG A 423 -25.27 -25.14 -10.43
C ARG A 423 -23.94 -24.43 -10.56
#